data_AF-A0A484FVI0-F1
#
_entry.id   AF-A0A484FVI0-F1
#
_cell.length_a   1.000
_cell.length_b   1.000
_cell.length_c   1.000
_cell.angle_alpha   90.00
_cell.angle_beta   90.00
_cell.angle_gamma   90.00
#
_symmetry.space_group_name_H-M   'P 1'
#
loop_
_entity.id
_entity.type
_entity.pdbx_description
1 polymer ?
#
loop_
_entity_poly.entity_id
_entity_poly.type
_entity_poly.pdbx_seq_one_letter_code
_entity_poly.pdbx_strand_id
1 'polypeptide(L)'
;MVAQTTKICERYTHIYGVDGEIYADSRTITVEDFNTGDTKTHRPTIEDVGHGGGDKGLARQFILAVDRVKNHGWTAERAQNEFIGCSLDEVIRSHAMVFAAEEARTGKKVVDWGEWWSSKAGNAGSG
;
A
#
# COMPACT_ATOMS: atom_id res chain seq x y z
N MET A 1 -12.52 3.43 -1.79
CA MET A 1 -13.82 4.12 -1.85
C MET A 1 -14.06 4.76 -0.51
N VAL A 2 -14.36 6.06 -0.47
CA VAL A 2 -14.92 6.70 0.72
C VAL A 2 -16.42 6.40 0.81
N ALA A 3 -17.03 6.67 1.97
CA ALA A 3 -18.49 6.62 2.13
C ALA A 3 -19.21 7.48 1.07
N GLN A 4 -20.53 7.31 0.95
CA GLN A 4 -21.41 8.08 0.04
C GLN A 4 -21.29 9.59 0.32
N THR A 5 -20.33 10.23 -0.33
CA THR A 5 -19.91 11.62 -0.13
C THR A 5 -19.60 12.23 -1.49
N THR A 6 -19.49 13.56 -1.55
CA THR A 6 -19.07 14.27 -2.77
C THR A 6 -17.70 13.85 -3.28
N LYS A 7 -16.85 13.31 -2.38
CA LYS A 7 -15.52 12.78 -2.70
C LYS A 7 -15.53 11.30 -3.07
N ILE A 8 -16.68 10.71 -3.35
CA ILE A 8 -16.75 9.31 -3.80
C ILE A 8 -15.83 9.11 -5.01
N CYS A 9 -15.04 8.03 -4.98
CA CYS A 9 -14.00 7.71 -5.96
C CYS A 9 -12.76 8.63 -5.98
N GLU A 10 -12.68 9.66 -5.15
CA GLU A 10 -11.41 10.35 -4.91
C GLU A 10 -10.50 9.46 -4.05
N ARG A 11 -9.21 9.40 -4.41
CA ARG A 11 -8.16 8.78 -3.60
C ARG A 11 -7.21 9.89 -3.18
N TYR A 12 -7.01 10.00 -1.88
CA TYR A 12 -6.04 10.91 -1.31
C TYR A 12 -5.33 10.23 -0.15
N THR A 13 -4.11 10.65 0.09
CA THR A 13 -3.26 10.19 1.19
C THR A 13 -2.76 11.42 1.91
N HIS A 14 -2.80 11.38 3.25
CA HIS A 14 -2.17 12.39 4.08
C HIS A 14 -1.30 11.68 5.12
N ILE A 15 -0.01 11.99 5.12
CA ILE A 15 0.97 11.49 6.08
C ILE A 15 1.48 12.68 6.87
N TYR A 16 1.27 12.65 8.18
CA TYR A 16 1.75 13.68 9.10
C TYR A 16 2.99 13.18 9.82
N GLY A 17 4.07 13.95 9.75
CA GLY A 17 5.30 13.76 10.50
C GLY A 17 5.55 14.92 11.46
N VAL A 18 6.54 14.75 12.34
CA VAL A 18 6.97 15.82 13.26
C VAL A 18 7.73 16.94 12.53
N ASP A 19 8.34 16.60 11.40
CA ASP A 19 9.23 17.48 10.62
C ASP A 19 8.61 17.92 9.28
N GLY A 20 7.36 17.54 9.01
CA GLY A 20 6.73 17.82 7.74
C GLY A 20 5.48 17.00 7.49
N GLU A 21 4.85 17.22 6.34
CA GLU A 21 3.70 16.46 5.88
C GLU A 21 3.75 16.14 4.39
N ILE A 22 3.07 15.06 4.02
CA ILE A 22 2.92 14.63 2.63
C ILE A 22 1.43 14.50 2.34
N TYR A 23 0.97 15.24 1.33
CA TYR A 23 -0.38 15.13 0.80
C TYR A 23 -0.35 14.67 -0.66
N ALA A 24 -1.20 13.71 -1.02
CA ALA A 24 -1.36 13.26 -2.39
C ALA A 24 -2.84 13.18 -2.75
N ASP A 25 -3.20 13.61 -3.97
CA ASP A 25 -4.60 13.69 -4.46
C ASP A 25 -4.84 12.93 -5.77
N SER A 26 -4.03 11.90 -6.03
CA SER A 26 -3.95 11.15 -7.30
C SER A 26 -3.40 11.92 -8.50
N ARG A 27 -3.17 13.24 -8.41
CA ARG A 27 -2.60 14.06 -9.50
C ARG A 27 -1.27 14.69 -9.13
N THR A 28 -1.14 15.02 -7.85
CA THR A 28 0.02 15.66 -7.26
C THR A 28 0.42 14.94 -5.98
N ILE A 29 1.70 15.04 -5.66
CA ILE A 29 2.24 14.72 -4.34
C ILE A 29 2.93 15.99 -3.85
N THR A 30 2.43 16.57 -2.78
CA THR A 30 3.00 17.75 -2.12
C THR A 30 3.73 17.30 -0.87
N VAL A 31 4.97 17.74 -0.72
CA VAL A 31 5.82 17.50 0.45
C VAL A 31 6.14 18.86 1.05
N GLU A 32 5.82 19.03 2.33
CA GLU A 32 6.17 20.20 3.12
C GLU A 32 7.24 19.83 4.15
N ASP A 33 8.35 20.56 4.17
CA ASP A 33 9.42 20.43 5.15
C ASP A 33 9.30 21.57 6.16
N PHE A 34 9.01 21.24 7.42
CA PHE A 34 8.84 22.25 8.47
C PHE A 34 10.17 22.82 8.98
N ASN A 35 11.29 22.12 8.76
CA ASN A 35 12.60 22.61 9.17
C ASN A 35 13.08 23.74 8.27
N THR A 36 12.74 23.69 6.98
CA THR A 36 13.13 24.73 6.01
C THR A 36 12.00 25.66 5.63
N GLY A 37 10.74 25.24 5.81
CA GLY A 37 9.56 25.93 5.29
C GLY A 37 9.34 25.70 3.80
N ASP A 38 10.09 24.81 3.16
CA ASP A 38 9.98 24.54 1.73
C ASP A 38 8.78 23.63 1.42
N THR A 39 8.11 23.94 0.32
CA THR A 39 7.06 23.10 -0.26
C THR A 39 7.47 22.63 -1.64
N LYS A 40 7.46 21.31 -1.86
CA LYS A 40 7.75 20.70 -3.16
C LYS A 40 6.55 19.94 -3.67
N THR A 41 6.09 20.28 -4.88
CA THR A 41 5.02 19.56 -5.56
C THR A 41 5.56 18.73 -6.71
N HIS A 42 5.32 17.42 -6.64
CA HIS A 42 5.59 16.46 -7.70
C HIS A 42 4.32 16.23 -8.53
N ARG A 43 4.48 16.14 -9.85
CA ARG A 43 3.40 15.89 -10.82
C ARG A 43 3.74 14.64 -11.65
N PRO A 44 3.49 13.43 -11.13
CA PRO A 44 3.74 12.21 -11.87
C PRO A 44 2.97 12.19 -13.19
N THR A 45 3.54 11.57 -14.22
CA THR A 45 2.83 11.35 -15.48
C THR A 45 1.61 10.47 -15.23
N ILE A 46 0.44 10.95 -15.66
CA ILE A 46 -0.80 10.19 -15.55
C ILE A 46 -0.88 9.23 -16.74
N GLU A 47 -0.89 7.92 -16.47
CA GLU A 47 -1.24 6.92 -17.49
C GLU A 47 -2.78 6.75 -17.49
N ASP A 48 -3.45 7.24 -18.54
CA ASP A 48 -4.92 7.42 -18.58
C ASP A 48 -5.74 6.13 -18.82
N VAL A 49 -5.31 4.98 -18.27
CA VAL A 49 -6.06 3.72 -18.39
C VAL A 49 -5.88 2.88 -17.12
N GLY A 50 -7.00 2.45 -16.52
CA GLY A 50 -7.04 1.51 -15.39
C GLY A 50 -6.64 2.16 -14.06
N HIS A 51 -7.62 2.43 -13.18
CA HIS A 51 -7.41 2.97 -11.82
C HIS A 51 -6.42 4.15 -11.69
N GLY A 52 -6.33 5.03 -12.70
CA GLY A 52 -5.37 6.16 -12.72
C GLY A 52 -3.94 5.77 -13.10
N GLY A 53 -3.75 4.66 -13.82
CA GLY A 53 -2.46 4.15 -14.26
C GLY A 53 -1.89 3.04 -13.37
N GLY A 54 -2.51 2.77 -12.22
CA GLY A 54 -2.04 1.77 -11.26
C GLY A 54 -1.96 0.35 -11.85
N ASP A 55 -2.98 -0.07 -12.60
CA ASP A 55 -3.04 -1.43 -13.17
C ASP A 55 -1.91 -1.66 -14.19
N LYS A 56 -1.67 -0.68 -15.06
CA LYS A 56 -0.58 -0.70 -16.04
C LYS A 56 0.77 -0.68 -15.36
N GLY A 57 0.93 0.16 -14.32
CA GLY A 57 2.15 0.21 -13.51
C GLY A 57 2.47 -1.14 -12.91
N LEU A 58 1.51 -1.78 -12.23
CA LEU A 58 1.69 -3.09 -11.62
C LEU A 58 2.00 -4.19 -12.65
N ALA A 59 1.28 -4.23 -13.77
CA ALA A 59 1.54 -5.19 -14.84
C ALA A 59 2.96 -5.03 -15.42
N ARG A 60 3.41 -3.78 -15.62
CA ARG A 60 4.78 -3.48 -16.07
C ARG A 60 5.82 -3.97 -15.06
N GLN A 61 5.63 -3.65 -13.77
CA GLN A 61 6.53 -4.11 -12.71
C GLN A 61 6.60 -5.64 -12.63
N PHE A 62 5.46 -6.32 -12.77
CA PHE A 62 5.41 -7.78 -12.80
C PHE A 62 6.22 -8.37 -13.95
N ILE A 63 6.08 -7.82 -15.17
CA ILE A 63 6.87 -8.28 -16.32
C ILE A 63 8.36 -8.06 -16.09
N LEU A 64 8.76 -6.92 -15.52
CA LEU A 64 10.16 -6.64 -15.17
C LEU A 64 10.70 -7.64 -14.13
N ALA A 65 9.90 -8.00 -13.12
CA ALA A 65 10.27 -9.01 -12.15
C ALA A 65 10.51 -10.38 -12.82
N VAL A 66 9.60 -10.80 -13.71
CA VAL A 66 9.73 -12.06 -14.46
C VAL A 66 10.99 -12.05 -15.33
N ASP A 67 11.27 -10.94 -16.02
CA ASP A 67 12.47 -10.77 -16.83
C ASP A 67 13.75 -10.94 -16.00
N ARG A 68 13.83 -10.32 -14.81
CA ARG A 68 15.00 -10.47 -13.93
C ARG A 68 15.24 -11.91 -13.51
N VAL A 69 14.16 -12.66 -13.24
CA VAL A 69 14.28 -14.08 -12.88
C VAL A 69 14.70 -14.92 -14.09
N LYS A 70 14.03 -14.76 -15.23
CA LYS A 70 14.20 -15.64 -16.39
C LYS A 70 15.48 -15.35 -17.18
N ASN A 71 15.87 -14.08 -17.27
CA ASN A 71 16.93 -13.63 -18.18
C ASN A 71 18.17 -13.09 -17.46
N HIS A 72 18.07 -12.77 -16.16
CA HIS A 72 19.17 -12.17 -15.39
C HIS A 72 19.59 -12.96 -14.15
N GLY A 73 19.02 -14.15 -13.94
CA GLY A 73 19.41 -15.06 -12.86
C GLY A 73 19.05 -14.59 -11.46
N TRP A 74 18.12 -13.66 -11.30
CA TRP A 74 17.65 -13.24 -9.98
C TRP A 74 16.77 -14.32 -9.34
N THR A 75 16.77 -14.38 -8.02
CA THR A 75 15.75 -15.16 -7.30
C THR A 75 14.39 -14.48 -7.43
N ALA A 76 13.31 -15.27 -7.40
CA ALA A 76 11.95 -14.75 -7.43
C ALA A 76 11.68 -13.77 -6.28
N GLU A 77 12.17 -14.09 -5.09
CA GLU A 77 12.06 -13.23 -3.89
C GLU A 77 12.70 -11.86 -4.10
N ARG A 78 13.95 -11.82 -4.61
CA ARG A 78 14.63 -10.56 -4.90
C ARG A 78 13.86 -9.73 -5.92
N ALA A 79 13.43 -10.36 -7.02
CA ALA A 79 12.69 -9.67 -8.07
C ALA A 79 11.33 -9.15 -7.58
N GLN A 80 10.64 -9.92 -6.74
CA GLN A 80 9.38 -9.48 -6.13
C GLN A 80 9.59 -8.26 -5.23
N ASN A 81 10.56 -8.30 -4.32
CA ASN A 81 10.82 -7.20 -3.40
C ASN A 81 11.23 -5.92 -4.13
N GLU A 82 12.03 -6.03 -5.20
CA GLU A 82 12.50 -4.87 -5.97
C GLU A 82 11.39 -4.23 -6.83
N PHE A 83 10.65 -5.04 -7.59
CA PHE A 83 9.73 -4.50 -8.62
C PHE A 83 8.29 -4.40 -8.13
N ILE A 84 7.81 -5.36 -7.34
CA ILE A 84 6.45 -5.34 -6.80
C ILE A 84 6.40 -4.49 -5.52
N GLY A 85 7.48 -4.49 -4.74
CA GLY A 85 7.59 -3.69 -3.52
C GLY A 85 6.89 -4.27 -2.29
N CYS A 86 6.50 -5.54 -2.34
CA CYS A 86 5.96 -6.26 -1.18
C CYS A 86 6.17 -7.78 -1.27
N SER A 87 6.24 -8.41 -0.11
CA SER A 87 6.31 -9.85 0.11
C SER A 87 4.92 -10.50 0.13
N LEU A 88 4.88 -11.83 0.01
CA LEU A 88 3.64 -12.60 0.17
C LEU A 88 3.03 -12.41 1.57
N ASP A 89 3.86 -12.34 2.60
CA ASP A 89 3.42 -12.14 3.99
C ASP A 89 2.72 -10.79 4.17
N GLU A 90 3.27 -9.70 3.61
CA GLU A 90 2.63 -8.38 3.61
C GLU A 90 1.28 -8.39 2.88
N VAL A 91 1.20 -9.09 1.74
CA VAL A 91 -0.07 -9.24 1.00
C VAL A 91 -1.10 -9.99 1.85
N ILE A 92 -0.73 -11.09 2.50
CA ILE A 92 -1.64 -11.85 3.37
C ILE A 92 -2.08 -10.98 4.56
N ARG A 93 -1.16 -10.29 5.21
CA ARG A 93 -1.45 -9.39 6.34
C ARG A 93 -2.41 -8.26 5.97
N SER A 94 -2.24 -7.66 4.79
CA SER A 94 -3.15 -6.61 4.32
C SER A 94 -4.61 -7.10 4.17
N HIS A 95 -4.81 -8.36 3.76
CA HIS A 95 -6.13 -8.98 3.72
C HIS A 95 -6.63 -9.35 5.11
N ALA A 96 -5.75 -9.90 5.96
CA ALA A 96 -6.07 -10.26 7.33
C ALA A 96 -6.54 -9.04 8.15
N MET A 97 -6.01 -7.85 7.85
CA MET A 97 -6.43 -6.60 8.47
C MET A 97 -7.91 -6.26 8.24
N VAL A 98 -8.49 -6.66 7.11
CA VAL A 98 -9.94 -6.49 6.87
C VAL A 98 -10.77 -7.28 7.88
N PHE A 99 -10.34 -8.48 8.25
CA PHE A 99 -11.04 -9.30 9.26
C PHE A 99 -10.85 -8.75 10.68
N ALA A 100 -9.66 -8.26 11.01
CA ALA A 100 -9.42 -7.60 12.29
C ALA A 100 -10.30 -6.34 12.43
N ALA A 101 -10.41 -5.53 11.37
CA ALA A 101 -11.28 -4.37 11.32
C ALA A 101 -12.77 -4.73 11.45
N GLU A 102 -13.21 -5.83 10.81
CA GLU A 102 -14.58 -6.30 10.92
C GLU A 102 -14.91 -6.82 12.33
N GLU A 103 -13.97 -7.50 12.99
CA GLU A 103 -14.10 -7.92 14.39
C GLU A 103 -14.18 -6.70 15.32
N ALA A 104 -13.35 -5.68 15.10
CA ALA A 104 -13.40 -4.42 15.83
C ALA A 104 -14.77 -3.72 15.65
N ARG A 105 -15.27 -3.66 14.42
CA ARG A 105 -16.54 -3.01 14.06
C ARG A 105 -17.75 -3.71 14.69
N THR A 106 -17.84 -5.02 14.55
CA THR A 106 -18.98 -5.82 15.05
C THR A 106 -18.95 -5.98 16.56
N GLY A 107 -17.74 -6.15 17.13
CA GLY A 107 -17.52 -6.23 18.57
C GLY A 107 -17.51 -4.89 19.29
N LYS A 108 -17.52 -3.76 18.56
CA LYS A 108 -17.43 -2.39 19.11
C LYS A 108 -16.25 -2.24 20.08
N LYS A 109 -15.10 -2.82 19.73
CA LYS A 109 -13.91 -2.89 20.58
C LYS A 109 -12.67 -2.46 19.80
N VAL A 110 -11.64 -2.05 20.54
CA VAL A 110 -10.28 -1.93 20.01
C VAL A 110 -9.70 -3.33 19.88
N VAL A 111 -9.02 -3.59 18.76
CA VAL A 111 -8.32 -4.85 18.50
C VAL A 111 -6.84 -4.51 18.37
N ASP A 112 -6.00 -5.12 19.21
CA ASP A 112 -4.55 -5.07 19.04
C ASP A 112 -4.14 -5.96 17.87
N TRP A 113 -3.42 -5.41 16.91
CA TRP A 113 -3.03 -6.14 15.71
C TRP A 113 -2.05 -7.28 16.00
N GLY A 114 -1.04 -7.07 16.85
CA GLY A 114 -0.01 -8.05 17.12
C GLY A 114 -0.58 -9.28 17.82
N GLU A 115 -1.42 -9.06 18.83
CA GLU A 115 -2.14 -10.12 19.54
C GLU A 115 -3.14 -10.82 18.62
N TRP A 116 -3.95 -10.06 17.88
CA TRP A 116 -4.95 -10.62 16.96
C TRP A 116 -4.29 -11.49 15.89
N TRP A 117 -3.25 -10.97 15.22
CA TRP A 117 -2.53 -11.70 14.19
C TRP A 117 -1.93 -13.00 14.73
N SER A 118 -1.24 -12.94 15.88
CA SER A 118 -0.63 -14.11 16.50
C SER A 118 -1.68 -15.18 16.85
N SER A 119 -2.87 -14.77 17.32
CA SER A 119 -3.96 -15.70 17.64
C SER A 119 -4.55 -16.41 16.41
N LYS A 120 -4.54 -15.77 15.24
CA LYS A 120 -5.07 -16.36 13.99
C LYS A 120 -4.01 -17.17 13.26
N ALA A 121 -2.80 -16.63 13.14
CA ALA A 121 -1.69 -17.26 12.44
C ALA A 121 -1.08 -18.44 13.22
N GLY A 122 -1.11 -18.39 14.56
CA GLY A 122 -0.63 -19.48 15.43
C GLY A 122 -1.46 -20.77 15.37
N ASN A 123 -2.71 -20.70 14.90
CA ASN A 123 -3.58 -21.86 14.69
C ASN A 123 -3.36 -22.57 13.34
N ALA A 124 -2.42 -22.10 12.51
CA ALA A 124 -2.13 -22.70 11.19
C ALA A 124 -0.99 -23.74 11.22
N GLY A 125 -0.42 -24.05 12.41
CA GLY A 125 0.77 -24.90 12.56
C GLY A 125 0.62 -26.12 13.49
N SER A 126 -0.59 -26.49 13.87
CA SER A 126 -0.87 -27.65 14.73
C SER A 126 -1.79 -28.67 14.05
N GLY A 127 -1.40 -29.09 12.85
CA GLY A 127 -1.99 -30.19 12.10
C GLY A 127 -0.94 -31.15 11.58
#